data_AF-A0A154NDF4-F1
#
_entry.id   AF-A0A154NDF4-F1
#
_cell.length_a   1.000
_cell.length_b   1.000
_cell.length_c   1.000
_cell.angle_alpha   90.00
_cell.angle_beta   90.00
_cell.angle_gamma   90.00
#
_symmetry.space_group_name_H-M   'P 1'
#
loop_
_entity.id
_entity.type
_entity.pdbx_description
1 polymer ?
#
loop_
_entity_poly.entity_id
_entity_poly.type
_entity_poly.pdbx_seq_one_letter_code
_entity_poly.pdbx_strand_id
1 'polypeptide(L)'
;MRWLTHAQVDRLLGELPAHQQDLMLFALATGLRQGNIKRLTWDQVDLTRHIVTIEHGETKNGEALGVPLNDLAVSVLERQMGKQCEHVFTYAGASDRAGEYAALAGGLESGRHRRFPLARPAPYLGELATAE
;
A
#
# COMPACT_ATOMS: atom_id res chain seq x y z
N MET A 1 2.10 8.28 -22.83
CA MET A 1 1.74 7.72 -21.51
C MET A 1 1.00 6.41 -21.73
N ARG A 2 1.27 5.37 -20.93
CA ARG A 2 0.64 4.04 -21.03
C ARG A 2 -0.03 3.72 -19.69
N TRP A 3 -1.27 3.25 -19.72
CA TRP A 3 -2.05 2.81 -18.56
C TRP A 3 -2.14 1.28 -18.50
N LEU A 4 -2.53 0.76 -17.34
CA LEU A 4 -2.79 -0.68 -17.15
C LEU A 4 -4.19 -1.02 -17.68
N THR A 5 -4.31 -2.13 -18.40
CA THR A 5 -5.62 -2.73 -18.70
C THR A 5 -6.07 -3.61 -17.53
N HIS A 6 -7.37 -3.92 -17.47
CA HIS A 6 -7.92 -4.83 -16.45
C HIS A 6 -7.15 -6.18 -16.41
N ALA A 7 -6.90 -6.80 -17.57
CA ALA A 7 -6.12 -8.04 -17.63
C ALA A 7 -4.68 -7.90 -17.10
N GLN A 8 -4.06 -6.73 -17.25
CA GLN A 8 -2.73 -6.47 -16.69
C GLN A 8 -2.79 -6.27 -15.17
N VAL A 9 -3.87 -5.65 -14.65
CA VAL A 9 -4.12 -5.54 -13.22
C VAL A 9 -4.32 -6.92 -12.60
N ASP A 10 -5.16 -7.76 -13.21
CA ASP A 10 -5.43 -9.11 -12.69
C ASP A 10 -4.16 -9.95 -12.62
N ARG A 11 -3.34 -9.89 -13.69
CA ARG A 11 -2.03 -10.56 -13.70
C ARG A 11 -1.10 -9.99 -12.62
N LEU A 12 -1.06 -8.67 -12.44
CA LEU A 12 -0.23 -8.04 -11.42
C LEU A 12 -0.66 -8.49 -10.02
N LEU A 13 -1.95 -8.53 -9.73
CA LEU A 13 -2.48 -8.95 -8.44
C LEU A 13 -2.17 -10.43 -8.16
N GLY A 14 -2.20 -11.30 -9.18
CA GLY A 14 -1.84 -12.71 -9.04
C GLY A 14 -0.37 -12.97 -8.67
N GLU A 15 0.54 -12.08 -9.05
CA GLU A 15 1.97 -12.19 -8.75
C GLU A 15 2.37 -11.56 -7.40
N LEU A 16 1.50 -10.72 -6.83
CA LEU A 16 1.80 -9.99 -5.59
C LEU A 16 1.51 -10.85 -4.34
N PRO A 17 2.31 -10.73 -3.27
CA PRO A 17 1.94 -11.28 -1.97
C PRO A 17 0.65 -10.65 -1.43
N ALA A 18 -0.13 -11.39 -0.64
CA ALA A 18 -1.45 -10.96 -0.14
C ALA A 18 -1.45 -9.55 0.50
N HIS A 19 -0.44 -9.23 1.33
CA HIS A 19 -0.32 -7.91 1.97
C HIS A 19 -0.08 -6.76 0.98
N GLN A 20 0.49 -7.04 -0.20
CA GLN A 20 0.68 -6.05 -1.28
C GLN A 20 -0.51 -5.99 -2.23
N GLN A 21 -1.27 -7.08 -2.37
CA GLN A 21 -2.50 -7.10 -3.17
C GLN A 21 -3.52 -6.11 -2.64
N ASP A 22 -3.79 -6.12 -1.33
CA ASP A 22 -4.73 -5.20 -0.71
C ASP A 22 -4.29 -3.73 -0.86
N LEU A 23 -3.00 -3.45 -0.68
CA LEU A 23 -2.44 -2.10 -0.89
C LEU A 23 -2.61 -1.65 -2.35
N MET A 24 -2.33 -2.52 -3.32
CA MET A 24 -2.46 -2.22 -4.74
C MET A 24 -3.93 -2.01 -5.13
N LEU A 25 -4.84 -2.87 -4.66
CA LEU A 25 -6.28 -2.73 -4.89
C LEU A 25 -6.81 -1.39 -4.36
N PHE A 26 -6.39 -1.03 -3.15
CA PHE A 26 -6.75 0.27 -2.57
C PHE A 26 -6.21 1.45 -3.38
N ALA A 27 -4.97 1.35 -3.89
CA ALA A 27 -4.38 2.38 -4.74
C ALA A 27 -5.13 2.54 -6.07
N LEU A 28 -5.52 1.44 -6.70
CA LEU A 28 -6.30 1.45 -7.94
C LEU A 28 -7.70 2.02 -7.72
N ALA A 29 -8.31 1.73 -6.57
CA ALA A 29 -9.65 2.18 -6.22
C ALA A 29 -9.71 3.68 -5.88
N THR A 30 -8.71 4.21 -5.18
CA THR A 30 -8.72 5.58 -4.63
C THR A 30 -7.87 6.57 -5.43
N GLY A 31 -6.96 6.09 -6.28
CA GLY A 31 -6.02 6.94 -7.02
C GLY A 31 -4.99 7.64 -6.13
N LEU A 32 -4.90 7.27 -4.85
CA LEU A 32 -3.96 7.85 -3.91
C LEU A 32 -2.51 7.47 -4.28
N ARG A 33 -1.57 8.37 -3.93
CA ARG A 33 -0.15 8.07 -4.09
C ARG A 33 0.23 6.95 -3.14
N GLN A 34 1.06 6.02 -3.61
CA GLN A 34 1.55 4.90 -2.80
C GLN A 34 2.14 5.34 -1.45
N GLY A 35 2.84 6.49 -1.40
CA GLY A 35 3.39 7.04 -0.16
C GLY A 35 2.33 7.39 0.89
N ASN A 36 1.20 7.95 0.45
CA ASN A 36 0.09 8.32 1.34
C ASN A 36 -0.60 7.04 1.86
N ILE A 37 -0.82 6.06 1.00
CA ILE A 37 -1.45 4.78 1.37
C ILE A 37 -0.61 4.03 2.42
N LYS A 38 0.73 4.06 2.29
CA LYS A 38 1.65 3.40 3.21
C LYS A 38 1.66 4.01 4.62
N ARG A 39 1.36 5.30 4.74
CA ARG A 39 1.28 6.03 6.02
C ARG A 39 -0.14 6.18 6.54
N LEU A 40 -1.13 5.67 5.82
CA LEU A 40 -2.53 5.79 6.18
C LEU A 40 -2.79 5.12 7.54
N THR A 41 -3.29 5.91 8.47
CA THR A 41 -3.68 5.46 9.81
C THR A 41 -5.21 5.35 9.92
N TRP A 42 -5.70 4.61 10.91
CA TRP A 42 -7.14 4.40 11.08
C TRP A 42 -7.90 5.67 11.48
N ASP A 43 -7.25 6.64 12.13
CA ASP A 43 -7.88 7.93 12.48
C ASP A 43 -8.19 8.79 11.23
N GLN A 44 -7.49 8.56 10.13
CA GLN A 44 -7.72 9.22 8.84
C GLN A 44 -8.88 8.60 8.05
N VAL A 45 -9.42 7.46 8.49
CA VAL A 45 -10.47 6.70 7.78
C VAL A 45 -11.82 6.87 8.47
N ASP A 46 -12.77 7.47 7.77
CA ASP A 46 -14.17 7.51 8.19
C ASP A 46 -15.00 6.54 7.34
N LEU A 47 -15.23 5.34 7.89
CA LEU A 47 -16.06 4.31 7.27
C LEU A 47 -17.57 4.59 7.35
N THR A 48 -18.03 5.58 8.14
CA THR A 48 -19.44 5.98 8.13
C THR A 48 -19.72 6.88 6.95
N ARG A 49 -18.78 7.78 6.64
CA ARG A 49 -18.89 8.74 5.54
C ARG A 49 -18.25 8.25 4.25
N HIS A 50 -17.56 7.10 4.27
CA HIS A 50 -16.76 6.55 3.17
C HIS A 50 -15.73 7.57 2.68
N ILE A 51 -14.95 8.16 3.60
CA ILE A 51 -13.94 9.17 3.28
C ILE A 51 -12.61 8.82 3.95
N VAL A 52 -11.52 8.97 3.19
CA VAL A 52 -10.16 9.06 3.74
C VAL A 52 -9.71 10.51 3.73
N THR A 53 -9.18 10.99 4.85
CA THR A 53 -8.63 12.35 4.95
C THR A 53 -7.11 12.29 4.93
N ILE A 54 -6.50 12.84 3.89
CA ILE A 54 -5.05 13.01 3.81
C ILE A 54 -4.69 14.34 4.48
N GLU A 55 -3.82 14.32 5.48
CA GLU A 55 -3.51 15.49 6.31
C GLU A 55 -2.65 16.57 5.63
N HIS A 56 -2.62 17.74 6.27
CA HIS A 56 -1.82 18.90 5.87
C HIS A 56 -0.33 18.54 5.81
N GLY A 57 0.34 18.92 4.71
CA GLY A 57 1.76 18.60 4.46
C GLY A 57 2.01 17.34 3.62
N GLU A 58 1.00 16.47 3.46
CA GLU A 58 1.06 15.33 2.54
C GLU A 58 0.48 15.63 1.15
N THR A 59 -0.19 16.77 1.02
CA THR A 59 -0.71 17.29 -0.25
C THR A 59 0.21 18.36 -0.82
N LYS A 60 0.22 18.52 -2.15
CA LYS A 60 1.10 19.49 -2.83
C LYS A 60 0.82 20.95 -2.42
N ASN A 61 -0.34 21.22 -1.84
CA ASN A 61 -0.80 22.57 -1.48
C ASN A 61 -0.89 22.77 0.04
N GLY A 62 -0.51 21.78 0.85
CA GLY A 62 -0.56 21.89 2.31
C GLY A 62 -1.96 21.90 2.92
N GLU A 63 -3.01 21.61 2.14
CA GLU A 63 -4.40 21.49 2.60
C GLU A 63 -4.79 20.02 2.79
N ALA A 64 -5.61 19.71 3.79
CA ALA A 64 -6.17 18.37 3.95
C ALA A 64 -7.09 18.02 2.77
N LEU A 65 -6.99 16.79 2.26
CA LEU A 65 -7.79 16.31 1.13
C LEU A 65 -8.66 15.13 1.55
N GLY A 66 -9.97 15.30 1.51
CA GLY A 66 -10.94 14.21 1.62
C GLY A 66 -11.06 13.44 0.30
N VAL A 67 -10.73 12.16 0.31
CA VAL A 67 -10.87 11.24 -0.82
C VAL A 67 -12.04 10.29 -0.57
N PRO A 68 -13.08 10.30 -1.41
CA PRO A 68 -14.21 9.38 -1.27
C PRO A 68 -13.76 7.94 -1.56
N LEU A 69 -14.29 7.00 -0.77
CA LEU A 69 -14.05 5.57 -0.89
C LEU A 69 -15.19 4.91 -1.67
N ASN A 70 -14.84 4.10 -2.67
CA ASN A 70 -15.80 3.22 -3.32
C ASN A 70 -15.93 1.89 -2.55
N ASP A 71 -16.91 1.07 -2.94
CA ASP A 71 -17.19 -0.21 -2.28
C ASP A 71 -15.98 -1.15 -2.27
N LEU A 72 -15.15 -1.11 -3.34
CA LEU A 72 -13.92 -1.90 -3.40
C LEU A 72 -12.92 -1.44 -2.33
N ALA A 73 -12.70 -0.13 -2.19
CA ALA A 73 -11.81 0.43 -1.18
C ALA A 73 -12.31 0.12 0.24
N VAL A 74 -13.63 0.24 0.48
CA VAL A 74 -14.24 -0.14 1.77
C VAL A 74 -14.01 -1.62 2.06
N SER A 75 -14.25 -2.51 1.09
CA SER A 75 -14.01 -3.95 1.28
C SER A 75 -12.55 -4.27 1.63
N VAL A 76 -11.59 -3.51 1.08
CA VAL A 76 -10.18 -3.67 1.39
C VAL A 76 -9.89 -3.25 2.82
N LEU A 77 -10.45 -2.11 3.25
CA LEU A 77 -10.31 -1.61 4.61
C LEU A 77 -10.90 -2.59 5.62
N GLU A 78 -12.10 -3.11 5.37
CA GLU A 78 -12.73 -4.13 6.22
C GLU A 78 -11.86 -5.40 6.38
N ARG A 79 -11.15 -5.83 5.33
CA ARG A 79 -10.18 -6.94 5.42
C ARG A 79 -8.94 -6.62 6.27
N GLN A 80 -8.58 -5.34 6.39
CA GLN A 80 -7.49 -4.91 7.26
C GLN A 80 -7.94 -4.71 8.71
N MET A 81 -9.24 -4.48 8.95
CA MET A 81 -9.79 -4.36 10.30
C MET A 81 -9.58 -5.65 11.10
N GLY A 82 -9.31 -5.51 12.40
CA GLY A 82 -8.99 -6.62 13.30
C GLY A 82 -7.49 -6.91 13.45
N LYS A 83 -6.64 -6.29 12.63
CA LYS A 83 -5.20 -6.19 12.88
C LYS A 83 -5.01 -5.05 13.89
N GLN A 84 -4.57 -5.34 15.11
CA GLN A 84 -4.39 -4.35 16.17
C GLN A 84 -3.17 -3.43 15.89
N CYS A 85 -3.28 -2.61 14.85
CA CYS A 85 -2.21 -1.76 14.34
C CYS A 85 -2.72 -0.33 14.17
N GLU A 86 -1.84 0.65 14.40
CA GLU A 86 -2.11 2.07 14.14
C GLU A 86 -2.32 2.36 12.65
N HIS A 87 -1.57 1.67 11.80
CA HIS A 87 -1.60 1.83 10.35
C HIS A 87 -2.55 0.83 9.69
N VAL A 88 -3.25 1.28 8.65
CA VAL A 88 -4.21 0.46 7.88
C VAL A 88 -3.50 -0.68 7.15
N PHE A 89 -2.36 -0.40 6.51
CA PHE A 89 -1.59 -1.39 5.76
C PHE A 89 -0.27 -1.71 6.47
N THR A 90 -0.07 -2.98 6.82
CA THR A 90 1.16 -3.47 7.47
C THR A 90 1.87 -4.53 6.64
N TYR A 91 3.19 -4.61 6.79
CA TYR A 91 4.01 -5.61 6.11
C TYR A 91 3.97 -6.93 6.88
N ALA A 92 3.67 -8.03 6.17
CA ALA A 92 3.87 -9.41 6.59
C ALA A 92 3.53 -9.76 8.06
N GLY A 93 2.45 -9.21 8.63
CA GLY A 93 2.00 -9.56 9.97
C GLY A 93 2.95 -9.11 11.11
N ALA A 94 3.90 -8.23 10.84
CA ALA A 94 4.71 -7.59 11.88
C ALA A 94 3.83 -6.59 12.65
N SER A 95 3.13 -7.11 13.66
CA SER A 95 2.31 -6.31 14.58
C SER A 95 3.14 -5.64 15.68
N ASP A 96 4.41 -6.02 15.85
CA ASP A 96 5.23 -5.52 16.96
C ASP A 96 6.52 -4.82 16.49
N ARG A 97 6.58 -3.54 16.88
CA ARG A 97 7.57 -2.49 16.59
C ARG A 97 7.39 -1.74 15.27
N ALA A 98 6.32 -0.95 15.21
CA ALA A 98 6.09 0.17 14.28
C ALA A 98 6.08 -0.25 12.80
N GLY A 99 4.88 -0.36 12.23
CA GLY A 99 4.59 -0.82 10.86
C GLY A 99 5.72 -0.52 9.87
N GLU A 100 6.28 -1.60 9.30
CA GLU A 100 7.47 -1.52 8.43
C GLU A 100 7.24 -0.61 7.20
N TYR A 101 5.99 -0.38 6.79
CA TYR A 101 5.63 0.62 5.75
C TYR A 101 5.73 2.08 6.20
N ALA A 102 5.49 2.37 7.48
CA ALA A 102 5.59 3.70 8.09
C ALA A 102 7.05 4.09 8.38
N ALA A 103 7.85 3.14 8.89
CA ALA A 103 9.28 3.32 9.09
C ALA A 103 10.02 3.62 7.76
N LEU A 104 9.55 3.04 6.65
CA LEU A 104 10.04 3.34 5.30
C LEU A 104 9.64 4.73 4.80
N ALA A 105 8.56 5.30 5.32
CA ALA A 105 8.00 6.57 4.86
C ALA A 105 8.53 7.79 5.65
N GLY A 106 8.97 7.60 6.89
CA GLY A 106 9.61 8.64 7.74
C GLY A 106 11.13 8.80 7.54
N GLY A 107 11.78 7.98 6.73
CA GLY A 107 13.25 7.94 6.58
C GLY A 107 13.86 8.84 5.50
N LEU A 108 13.17 9.89 5.05
CA LEU A 108 13.65 10.76 3.96
C LEU A 108 14.17 12.14 4.40
N GLU A 109 14.47 12.30 5.68
CA GLU A 109 15.24 13.44 6.16
C GLU A 109 16.65 13.00 6.59
N SER A 110 17.62 13.37 5.76
CA SER A 110 19.06 13.35 5.99
C SER A 110 19.81 12.00 5.87
N GLY A 111 20.49 11.83 4.74
CA GLY A 111 21.87 11.33 4.72
C GLY A 111 22.09 9.81 4.74
N ARG A 112 22.69 9.33 3.63
CA ARG A 112 23.40 8.05 3.44
C ARG A 112 22.52 6.88 3.00
N HIS A 113 22.66 6.53 1.72
CA HIS A 113 22.16 5.30 1.08
C HIS A 113 22.28 4.08 2.00
N ARG A 114 21.18 3.68 2.64
CA ARG A 114 21.04 2.31 3.15
C ARG A 114 20.38 1.50 2.04
N ARG A 115 21.17 0.60 1.46
CA ARG A 115 20.71 -0.37 0.46
C ARG A 115 19.66 -1.25 1.12
N PHE A 116 18.45 -1.25 0.57
CA PHE A 116 17.36 -2.11 1.02
C PHE A 116 17.78 -3.58 0.93
N PRO A 117 17.48 -4.41 1.94
CA PRO A 117 17.25 -5.82 1.68
C PRO A 117 15.86 -5.88 1.03
N LEU A 118 15.80 -5.75 -0.30
CA LEU A 118 14.71 -6.40 -1.02
C LEU A 118 14.83 -7.87 -0.59
N ALA A 119 13.81 -8.40 0.08
CA ALA A 119 13.67 -9.84 0.25
C ALA A 119 14.03 -10.46 -1.10
N ARG A 120 15.07 -11.30 -1.13
CA ARG A 120 15.47 -11.98 -2.37
C ARG A 120 14.20 -12.58 -2.96
N PRO A 121 13.90 -12.38 -4.26
CA PRO A 121 12.77 -13.06 -4.86
C PRO A 121 12.92 -14.56 -4.56
N ALA A 122 11.82 -15.20 -4.16
CA ALA A 122 11.77 -16.65 -4.06
C ALA A 122 12.34 -17.23 -5.37
N PRO A 123 13.18 -18.28 -5.33
CA PRO A 123 14.02 -18.70 -6.45
C PRO A 123 13.26 -19.30 -7.65
N TYR A 124 11.98 -19.04 -7.83
CA TYR A 124 11.13 -19.73 -8.82
C TYR A 124 11.01 -19.05 -10.18
N LEU A 125 12.03 -18.30 -10.62
CA LEU A 125 12.12 -17.79 -12.00
C LEU A 125 13.51 -18.05 -12.59
N GLY A 126 13.94 -19.32 -12.54
CA GLY A 126 15.21 -19.80 -13.10
C GLY A 126 15.15 -21.05 -13.97
N GLU A 127 14.01 -21.76 -14.08
CA GLU A 127 14.01 -23.11 -14.70
C GLU A 127 12.87 -23.37 -15.70
N LEU A 128 12.59 -22.43 -16.61
CA LEU A 128 11.81 -22.75 -17.83
C LEU A 128 12.50 -22.32 -19.13
N ALA A 129 13.82 -22.18 -19.10
CA ALA A 129 14.64 -21.99 -20.29
C ALA A 129 15.70 -23.10 -20.37
N THR A 130 15.25 -24.34 -20.56
CA THR A 130 15.87 -25.43 -21.34
C THR A 130 15.10 -26.73 -21.06
N ALA A 131 14.10 -27.01 -21.89
CA ALA A 131 13.63 -28.38 -22.16
C ALA A 131 13.00 -28.35 -23.55
N GLU A 132 13.82 -28.79 -24.52
CA GLU A 132 13.56 -29.20 -25.91
C GLU A 132 12.97 -28.20 -26.91
#